data_AF-A0AA38L5P7-F1
#
_entry.id   AF-A0AA38L5P7-F1
#
_cell.length_a   1.000
_cell.length_b   1.000
_cell.length_c   1.000
_cell.angle_alpha   90.00
_cell.angle_beta   90.00
_cell.angle_gamma   90.00
#
_symmetry.space_group_name_H-M   'P 1'
#
loop_
_entity.id
_entity.type
_entity.pdbx_description
1 polymer ?
#
loop_
_entity_poly.entity_id
_entity_poly.type
_entity_poly.pdbx_seq_one_letter_code
_entity_poly.pdbx_strand_id
1 'polypeptide(L)'
;MFCGILAVLSIFMLLAPLVCALPFLGGGDEVLDIFSRSGGGARNLKKFGENLPSLSSSTQTQRRASASNCTLLTEHEAKKLPGWQKIIEHADKLWGTGKRSIKTNDEHEPDYPAKICIADKIQISYQGAPSCMTENVTTDGLLSGTNGTASVSVTQGFSASSSFSLSESATIGVSQSYMTMLNFPEVASTMQDFATSVSITNYVSEYFTSSYDEMETVTLLVAVSDGHHCSVIESVTTCTIEGTGELQFIASGYIWFEYVDPVAGHYKYPVMLEDVLPDPASRSSYARFRGNTTAISRSSYQATCKEVS
;
A
#
# COMPACT_ATOMS: atom_id res chain seq x y z
N MET A 1 -0.70 8.39 -42.96
CA MET A 1 -1.62 9.45 -42.50
C MET A 1 -2.98 8.79 -42.23
N PHE A 2 -3.19 8.27 -41.02
CA PHE A 2 -4.49 7.78 -40.55
C PHE A 2 -4.57 8.11 -39.06
N CYS A 3 -5.49 9.00 -38.73
CA CYS A 3 -5.81 9.45 -37.38
C CYS A 3 -6.97 8.58 -36.88
N GLY A 4 -6.75 7.81 -35.82
CA GLY A 4 -7.78 7.00 -35.17
C GLY A 4 -7.97 7.48 -33.74
N ILE A 5 -9.05 8.24 -33.51
CA ILE A 5 -9.48 8.74 -32.21
C ILE A 5 -10.18 7.60 -31.48
N LEU A 6 -9.63 7.15 -30.36
CA LEU A 6 -10.32 6.27 -29.41
C LEU A 6 -11.02 7.15 -28.36
N ALA A 7 -12.34 7.15 -28.35
CA ALA A 7 -13.16 7.76 -27.30
C ALA A 7 -13.31 6.79 -26.13
N VAL A 8 -12.86 7.19 -24.94
CA VAL A 8 -13.11 6.46 -23.69
C VAL A 8 -14.37 7.05 -23.05
N LEU A 9 -15.39 6.22 -22.92
CA LEU A 9 -16.66 6.53 -22.27
C LEU A 9 -16.50 6.32 -20.74
N SER A 10 -16.47 7.40 -19.97
CA SER A 10 -16.52 7.33 -18.49
C SER A 10 -17.97 7.45 -18.01
N ILE A 11 -18.48 6.37 -17.42
CA ILE A 11 -19.80 6.32 -16.77
C ILE A 11 -19.65 6.88 -15.35
N PHE A 12 -20.20 8.08 -15.12
CA PHE A 12 -20.40 8.64 -13.78
C PHE A 12 -21.75 8.14 -13.24
N MET A 13 -21.74 7.33 -12.17
CA MET A 13 -22.93 7.06 -11.38
C MET A 13 -23.18 8.23 -10.41
N LEU A 14 -24.31 8.91 -10.61
CA LEU A 14 -24.88 9.89 -9.69
C LEU A 14 -25.53 9.15 -8.49
N LEU A 15 -24.98 9.34 -7.29
CA LEU A 15 -25.67 9.08 -6.02
C LEU A 15 -26.23 10.40 -5.50
N ALA A 16 -27.55 10.47 -5.36
CA ALA A 16 -28.26 11.61 -4.78
C ALA A 16 -28.18 11.58 -3.25
N PRO A 17 -27.93 12.71 -2.55
CA PRO A 17 -28.09 12.77 -1.11
C PRO A 17 -29.54 13.04 -0.72
N LEU A 18 -30.02 12.23 0.23
CA LEU A 18 -31.28 12.40 0.95
C LEU A 18 -31.20 13.66 1.84
N VAL A 19 -32.12 14.60 1.65
CA VAL A 19 -32.31 15.78 2.51
C VAL A 19 -33.20 15.39 3.69
N CYS A 20 -32.66 15.39 4.91
CA CYS A 20 -33.46 15.41 6.13
C CYS A 20 -33.44 16.82 6.72
N ALA A 21 -34.59 17.49 6.68
CA ALA A 21 -34.83 18.77 7.33
C ALA A 21 -35.08 18.58 8.84
N LEU A 22 -34.49 19.45 9.67
CA LEU A 22 -34.91 19.68 11.06
C LEU A 22 -35.08 21.18 11.29
N PRO A 23 -36.06 21.60 12.12
CA PRO A 23 -36.38 23.02 12.28
C PRO A 23 -35.49 23.71 13.32
N PHE A 24 -35.20 24.98 13.03
CA PHE A 24 -34.58 25.96 13.90
C PHE A 24 -35.48 26.31 15.10
N LEU A 25 -34.86 26.45 16.28
CA LEU A 25 -35.30 27.31 17.38
C LEU A 25 -34.06 28.07 17.88
N GLY A 26 -34.16 29.41 17.92
CA GLY A 26 -33.01 30.31 17.97
C GLY A 26 -32.64 30.87 19.35
N GLY A 27 -31.76 31.87 19.30
CA GLY A 27 -31.56 32.90 20.34
C GLY A 27 -30.18 32.91 20.99
N GLY A 28 -29.45 34.02 20.82
CA GLY A 28 -28.45 34.51 21.78
C GLY A 28 -27.03 34.69 21.24
N ASP A 29 -26.62 35.96 21.10
CA ASP A 29 -25.24 36.39 20.87
C ASP A 29 -24.31 35.97 22.02
N GLU A 30 -23.12 35.44 21.70
CA GLU A 30 -21.84 35.81 22.32
C GLU A 30 -20.65 35.09 21.67
N VAL A 31 -19.53 35.81 21.60
CA VAL A 31 -18.20 35.38 21.16
C VAL A 31 -17.68 34.24 22.03
N LEU A 32 -17.15 33.14 21.45
CA LEU A 32 -16.21 32.27 22.18
C LEU A 32 -15.40 31.31 21.31
N ASP A 33 -14.09 31.33 21.56
CA ASP A 33 -13.12 30.25 21.35
C ASP A 33 -13.64 28.91 21.89
N ILE A 34 -13.35 27.81 21.18
CA ILE A 34 -13.47 26.46 21.74
C ILE A 34 -12.21 25.64 21.41
N PHE A 35 -11.26 25.62 22.35
CA PHE A 35 -10.67 24.37 22.79
C PHE A 35 -11.60 23.75 23.84
N SER A 36 -11.98 22.48 23.70
CA SER A 36 -12.07 21.60 24.87
C SER A 36 -12.06 20.12 24.53
N ARG A 37 -11.40 19.41 25.43
CA ARG A 37 -11.05 18.00 25.53
C ARG A 37 -11.84 17.42 26.70
N SER A 38 -12.51 16.28 26.55
CA SER A 38 -12.79 15.31 27.64
C SER A 38 -13.54 14.12 27.02
N GLY A 39 -12.98 12.90 27.00
CA GLY A 39 -13.17 11.89 28.05
C GLY A 39 -14.13 10.80 27.50
N GLY A 40 -13.70 9.57 27.22
CA GLY A 40 -13.29 8.56 28.20
C GLY A 40 -14.44 7.56 28.40
N GLY A 41 -14.32 6.34 27.86
CA GLY A 41 -15.38 5.34 27.97
C GLY A 41 -15.08 3.98 27.35
N ALA A 42 -14.09 3.27 27.89
CA ALA A 42 -13.88 1.86 27.61
C ALA A 42 -15.02 0.99 28.18
N ARG A 43 -15.57 0.06 27.39
CA ARG A 43 -16.19 -1.17 27.90
C ARG A 43 -15.89 -2.37 27.01
N ASN A 44 -15.66 -3.47 27.72
CA ASN A 44 -15.13 -4.76 27.32
C ASN A 44 -16.09 -5.65 26.52
N LEU A 45 -15.47 -6.44 25.65
CA LEU A 45 -15.67 -7.87 25.37
C LEU A 45 -16.92 -8.57 25.95
N LYS A 46 -17.68 -9.21 25.06
CA LYS A 46 -18.28 -10.52 25.33
C LYS A 46 -18.06 -11.48 24.14
N LYS A 47 -17.29 -12.54 24.42
CA LYS A 47 -17.17 -13.79 23.67
C LYS A 47 -18.53 -14.47 23.54
N PHE A 48 -18.79 -15.04 22.37
CA PHE A 48 -19.65 -16.21 22.19
C PHE A 48 -18.92 -17.18 21.25
N GLY A 49 -18.42 -18.29 21.79
CA GLY A 49 -18.26 -19.55 21.04
C GLY A 49 -19.63 -20.24 20.96
N GLU A 50 -19.83 -21.39 20.33
CA GLU A 50 -19.01 -22.36 19.61
C GLU A 50 -20.02 -23.36 18.97
N ASN A 51 -19.60 -24.07 17.93
CA ASN A 51 -20.12 -25.37 17.43
C ASN A 51 -21.39 -25.46 16.55
N LEU A 52 -21.22 -25.91 15.28
CA LEU A 52 -21.81 -27.13 14.62
C LEU A 52 -21.47 -27.16 13.09
N PRO A 53 -21.58 -28.30 12.37
CA PRO A 53 -20.45 -28.98 11.74
C PRO A 53 -20.41 -28.94 10.20
N SER A 54 -19.31 -29.51 9.69
CA SER A 54 -18.89 -29.75 8.30
C SER A 54 -19.99 -30.09 7.28
N LEU A 55 -19.94 -29.43 6.12
CA LEU A 55 -20.29 -30.06 4.85
C LEU A 55 -19.36 -29.57 3.73
N SER A 56 -18.75 -30.53 3.07
CA SER A 56 -17.96 -30.40 1.84
C SER A 56 -18.73 -29.65 0.76
N SER A 57 -18.11 -28.62 0.18
CA SER A 57 -18.48 -28.13 -1.14
C SER A 57 -17.22 -27.81 -1.92
N SER A 58 -16.93 -28.70 -2.86
CA SER A 58 -16.04 -28.51 -3.99
C SER A 58 -16.56 -27.34 -4.82
N THR A 59 -16.07 -26.15 -4.53
CA THR A 59 -15.98 -25.08 -5.50
C THR A 59 -14.61 -24.48 -5.25
N GLN A 60 -13.69 -24.72 -6.18
CA GLN A 60 -12.47 -23.94 -6.34
C GLN A 60 -12.93 -22.50 -6.61
N THR A 61 -13.34 -21.83 -5.55
CA THR A 61 -13.12 -20.41 -5.43
C THR A 61 -11.64 -20.28 -5.69
N GLN A 62 -11.32 -19.58 -6.77
CA GLN A 62 -10.19 -18.69 -6.86
C GLN A 62 -10.25 -17.82 -5.60
N ARG A 63 -9.89 -18.42 -4.45
CA ARG A 63 -9.57 -17.70 -3.22
C ARG A 63 -8.50 -16.78 -3.73
N ARG A 64 -8.79 -15.48 -3.77
CA ARG A 64 -7.75 -14.45 -3.68
C ARG A 64 -6.75 -15.05 -2.73
N ALA A 65 -5.58 -15.46 -3.23
CA ALA A 65 -4.51 -15.91 -2.36
C ALA A 65 -4.40 -14.77 -1.37
N SER A 66 -4.77 -15.01 -0.11
CA SER A 66 -4.60 -14.03 0.95
C SER A 66 -3.14 -13.69 0.86
N ALA A 67 -2.82 -12.53 0.29
CA ALA A 67 -1.48 -12.26 -0.19
C ALA A 67 -0.59 -12.26 1.05
N SER A 68 0.07 -13.40 1.27
CA SER A 68 0.87 -13.64 2.45
C SER A 68 2.25 -13.13 2.12
N ASN A 69 2.93 -12.63 3.14
CA ASN A 69 4.29 -12.15 2.98
C ASN A 69 5.24 -13.32 2.68
N CYS A 70 4.76 -14.58 2.78
CA CYS A 70 5.49 -15.79 2.49
C CYS A 70 4.76 -16.71 1.53
N THR A 71 5.53 -17.47 0.74
CA THR A 71 5.07 -18.53 -0.15
C THR A 71 5.99 -19.74 -0.03
N LEU A 72 5.64 -20.86 -0.67
CA LEU A 72 6.48 -22.06 -0.64
C LEU A 72 7.67 -21.91 -1.60
N LEU A 73 8.87 -22.24 -1.11
CA LEU A 73 10.07 -22.35 -1.93
C LEU A 73 10.00 -23.63 -2.76
N THR A 74 10.16 -23.53 -4.08
CA THR A 74 10.24 -24.71 -4.95
C THR A 74 11.68 -25.23 -5.05
N GLU A 75 11.84 -26.51 -5.44
CA GLU A 75 13.15 -27.12 -5.70
C GLU A 75 13.96 -26.33 -6.75
N HIS A 76 13.28 -25.76 -7.75
CA HIS A 76 13.92 -24.99 -8.81
C HIS A 76 14.43 -23.64 -8.30
N GLU A 77 13.67 -22.97 -7.44
CA GLU A 77 14.08 -21.70 -6.82
C GLU A 77 15.18 -21.90 -5.79
N ALA A 78 15.15 -22.99 -5.01
CA ALA A 78 16.21 -23.32 -4.06
C ALA A 78 17.58 -23.41 -4.75
N LYS A 79 17.62 -24.01 -5.96
CA LYS A 79 18.85 -24.10 -6.78
C LYS A 79 19.35 -22.77 -7.33
N LYS A 80 18.52 -21.72 -7.30
CA LYS A 80 18.88 -20.35 -7.71
C LYS A 80 19.34 -19.47 -6.56
N LEU A 81 19.37 -19.99 -5.32
CA LEU A 81 19.88 -19.24 -4.18
C LEU A 81 21.38 -18.96 -4.38
N PRO A 82 21.86 -17.73 -4.07
CA PRO A 82 23.29 -17.42 -4.19
C PRO A 82 24.19 -18.37 -3.40
N GLY A 83 23.74 -18.81 -2.22
CA GLY A 83 24.44 -19.74 -1.35
C GLY A 83 24.22 -21.23 -1.69
N TRP A 84 23.54 -21.56 -2.79
CA TRP A 84 23.18 -22.94 -3.14
C TRP A 84 24.38 -23.90 -3.13
N GLN A 85 25.53 -23.45 -3.64
CA GLN A 85 26.74 -24.26 -3.68
C GLN A 85 27.24 -24.67 -2.28
N LYS A 86 27.11 -23.79 -1.28
CA LYS A 86 27.46 -24.13 0.11
C LYS A 86 26.54 -25.19 0.71
N ILE A 87 25.26 -25.22 0.30
CA ILE A 87 24.30 -26.25 0.72
C ILE A 87 24.71 -27.61 0.17
N ILE A 88 25.09 -27.66 -1.12
CA ILE A 88 25.61 -28.87 -1.76
C ILE A 88 26.88 -29.36 -1.07
N GLU A 89 27.84 -28.48 -0.83
CA GLU A 89 29.10 -28.78 -0.14
C GLU A 89 28.89 -29.26 1.29
N HIS A 90 27.93 -28.67 2.01
CA HIS A 90 27.54 -29.12 3.35
C HIS A 90 27.05 -30.56 3.32
N ALA A 91 26.12 -30.88 2.41
CA ALA A 91 25.61 -32.23 2.24
C ALA A 91 26.70 -33.23 1.78
N ASP A 92 27.60 -32.82 0.88
CA ASP A 92 28.71 -33.65 0.41
C ASP A 92 29.72 -33.94 1.53
N LYS A 93 29.98 -32.97 2.40
CA LYS A 93 30.88 -33.15 3.55
C LYS A 93 30.33 -34.12 4.59
N LEU A 94 29.01 -34.10 4.82
CA LEU A 94 28.38 -34.94 5.84
C LEU A 94 28.02 -36.33 5.33
N TRP A 95 27.57 -36.43 4.08
CA TRP A 95 26.94 -37.64 3.53
C TRP A 95 27.52 -38.05 2.16
N GLY A 96 28.58 -37.38 1.68
CA GLY A 96 29.23 -37.72 0.43
C GLY A 96 28.46 -37.29 -0.83
N THR A 97 29.07 -37.54 -1.98
CA THR A 97 28.61 -37.10 -3.30
C THR A 97 27.70 -38.13 -4.00
N GLY A 98 27.02 -38.97 -3.22
CA GLY A 98 26.14 -40.01 -3.76
C GLY A 98 25.03 -39.42 -4.63
N LYS A 99 24.50 -40.22 -5.56
CA LYS A 99 23.38 -39.79 -6.42
C LYS A 99 22.18 -39.43 -5.54
N ARG A 100 21.71 -38.18 -5.63
CA ARG A 100 20.65 -37.64 -4.78
C ARG A 100 19.71 -36.69 -5.53
N SER A 101 18.47 -36.62 -5.08
CA SER A 101 17.50 -35.57 -5.42
C SER A 101 17.34 -34.59 -4.26
N ILE A 102 16.79 -33.43 -4.57
CA ILE A 102 16.45 -32.42 -3.57
C ILE A 102 14.94 -32.27 -3.54
N LYS A 103 14.36 -32.25 -2.35
CA LYS A 103 12.95 -31.98 -2.11
C LYS A 103 12.77 -30.75 -1.23
N THR A 104 11.75 -29.97 -1.56
CA THR A 104 11.26 -28.85 -0.75
C THR A 104 9.79 -29.06 -0.51
N ASN A 105 9.31 -28.82 0.71
CA ASN A 105 7.87 -28.95 1.05
C ASN A 105 7.31 -30.35 0.73
N ASP A 106 7.97 -31.39 1.22
CA ASP A 106 7.49 -32.77 1.07
C ASP A 106 6.17 -32.96 1.85
N GLU A 107 5.16 -33.52 1.19
CA GLU A 107 3.84 -33.80 1.77
C GLU A 107 3.92 -34.80 2.94
N HIS A 108 4.94 -35.64 2.98
CA HIS A 108 5.20 -36.56 4.08
C HIS A 108 5.90 -35.90 5.28
N GLU A 109 6.44 -34.69 5.12
CA GLU A 109 7.14 -33.92 6.16
C GLU A 109 6.55 -32.51 6.31
N PRO A 110 5.23 -32.37 6.57
CA PRO A 110 4.54 -31.08 6.55
C PRO A 110 5.04 -30.10 7.61
N ASP A 111 5.65 -30.60 8.68
CA ASP A 111 6.19 -29.79 9.79
C ASP A 111 7.52 -29.10 9.44
N TYR A 112 8.12 -29.43 8.28
CA TYR A 112 9.43 -28.93 7.84
C TYR A 112 9.33 -28.21 6.48
N PRO A 113 8.56 -27.11 6.37
CA PRO A 113 8.40 -26.39 5.12
C PRO A 113 9.66 -25.58 4.76
N ALA A 114 9.84 -25.36 3.45
CA ALA A 114 10.74 -24.34 2.91
C ALA A 114 9.91 -23.20 2.33
N LYS A 115 10.21 -21.96 2.72
CA LYS A 115 9.42 -20.78 2.38
C LYS A 115 10.28 -19.66 1.82
N ILE A 116 9.70 -18.84 0.97
CA ILE A 116 10.23 -17.54 0.55
C ILE A 116 9.38 -16.48 1.23
N CYS A 117 9.99 -15.56 1.96
CA CYS A 117 9.28 -14.45 2.60
C CYS A 117 9.84 -13.11 2.14
N ILE A 118 8.98 -12.09 2.04
CA ILE A 118 9.40 -10.70 1.86
C ILE A 118 9.31 -9.92 3.17
N ALA A 119 10.01 -8.79 3.24
CA ALA A 119 9.88 -7.87 4.35
C ALA A 119 8.45 -7.28 4.43
N ASP A 120 7.96 -7.12 5.66
CA ASP A 120 6.64 -6.54 5.92
C ASP A 120 6.54 -5.07 5.47
N LYS A 121 7.67 -4.36 5.49
CA LYS A 121 7.76 -2.93 5.18
C LYS A 121 8.90 -2.67 4.22
N ILE A 122 8.62 -1.87 3.19
CA ILE A 122 9.60 -1.40 2.21
C ILE A 122 9.63 0.12 2.27
N GLN A 123 10.82 0.67 2.45
CA GLN A 123 11.02 2.11 2.43
C GLN A 123 11.19 2.60 0.99
N ILE A 124 10.38 3.57 0.58
CA ILE A 124 10.57 4.28 -0.69
C ILE A 124 11.69 5.29 -0.52
N SER A 125 12.63 5.27 -1.48
CA SER A 125 13.74 6.21 -1.59
C SER A 125 13.49 7.14 -2.76
N TYR A 126 13.40 8.44 -2.49
CA TYR A 126 13.20 9.46 -3.51
C TYR A 126 14.51 9.89 -4.16
N GLN A 127 14.44 10.22 -5.45
CA GLN A 127 15.57 10.75 -6.20
C GLN A 127 15.32 12.22 -6.54
N GLY A 128 16.16 13.10 -6.01
CA GLY A 128 16.10 14.54 -6.29
C GLY A 128 15.00 15.28 -5.52
N ALA A 129 14.71 16.51 -5.95
CA ALA A 129 13.66 17.35 -5.39
C ALA A 129 12.34 17.14 -6.13
N PRO A 130 11.17 17.26 -5.44
CA PRO A 130 9.88 17.16 -6.10
C PRO A 130 9.65 18.34 -7.06
N SER A 131 8.95 18.08 -8.17
CA SER A 131 8.43 19.13 -9.04
C SER A 131 7.04 19.52 -8.57
N CYS A 132 6.89 20.73 -8.02
CA CYS A 132 5.64 21.21 -7.45
C CYS A 132 5.03 22.35 -8.29
N MET A 133 3.71 22.30 -8.45
CA MET A 133 2.90 23.36 -9.05
C MET A 133 1.76 23.72 -8.10
N THR A 134 1.57 25.02 -7.86
CA THR A 134 0.48 25.53 -7.04
C THR A 134 -0.50 26.30 -7.92
N GLU A 135 -1.77 25.92 -7.85
CA GLU A 135 -2.87 26.60 -8.52
C GLU A 135 -3.84 27.15 -7.48
N ASN A 136 -4.27 28.39 -7.68
CA ASN A 136 -5.27 29.03 -6.84
C ASN A 136 -6.63 28.90 -7.53
N VAL A 137 -7.53 28.14 -6.92
CA VAL A 137 -8.93 28.02 -7.37
C VAL A 137 -9.74 29.08 -6.64
N THR A 138 -10.41 29.94 -7.40
CA THR A 138 -11.22 31.04 -6.86
C THR A 138 -12.70 30.74 -7.03
N THR A 139 -13.46 30.86 -5.94
CA THR A 139 -14.92 30.80 -5.95
C THR A 139 -15.46 32.17 -5.58
N ASP A 140 -16.27 32.75 -6.45
CA ASP A 140 -16.79 34.11 -6.32
C ASP A 140 -18.31 34.12 -6.10
N GLY A 141 -18.79 35.08 -5.31
CA GLY A 141 -20.21 35.30 -5.06
C GLY A 141 -20.53 36.77 -4.79
N LEU A 142 -21.64 37.24 -5.37
CA LEU A 142 -22.19 38.59 -5.16
C LEU A 142 -23.52 38.51 -4.41
N LEU A 143 -23.66 39.28 -3.33
CA LEU A 143 -24.93 39.50 -2.65
C LEU A 143 -25.37 40.94 -2.87
N SER A 144 -26.62 41.12 -3.33
CA SER A 144 -27.22 42.42 -3.61
C SER A 144 -28.66 42.48 -3.10
N GLY A 145 -29.01 43.58 -2.45
CA GLY A 145 -30.32 43.87 -1.87
C GLY A 145 -30.54 43.35 -0.44
N THR A 146 -29.56 42.70 0.18
CA THR A 146 -29.63 42.23 1.58
C THR A 146 -28.26 41.85 2.14
N ASN A 147 -28.14 41.83 3.47
CA ASN A 147 -27.07 41.10 4.17
C ASN A 147 -27.42 39.61 4.20
N GLY A 148 -26.40 38.74 4.19
CA GLY A 148 -26.59 37.30 4.23
C GLY A 148 -25.36 36.53 4.71
N THR A 149 -25.51 35.22 4.88
CA THR A 149 -24.40 34.30 5.10
C THR A 149 -24.30 33.38 3.90
N ALA A 150 -23.13 33.35 3.26
CA ALA A 150 -22.80 32.40 2.22
C ALA A 150 -22.14 31.17 2.87
N SER A 151 -22.55 29.99 2.46
CA SER A 151 -21.93 28.72 2.85
C SER A 151 -21.10 28.21 1.68
N VAL A 152 -19.79 28.12 1.85
CA VAL A 152 -18.87 27.60 0.83
C VAL A 152 -18.29 26.29 1.33
N SER A 153 -18.62 25.19 0.66
CA SER A 153 -18.01 23.89 0.95
C SER A 153 -16.74 23.74 0.14
N VAL A 154 -15.65 23.41 0.81
CA VAL A 154 -14.31 23.34 0.25
C VAL A 154 -13.63 22.04 0.68
N THR A 155 -12.88 21.42 -0.22
CA THR A 155 -12.15 20.18 0.09
C THR A 155 -10.73 20.54 0.52
N GLN A 156 -10.35 20.17 1.74
CA GLN A 156 -8.98 20.31 2.25
C GLN A 156 -8.39 18.95 2.53
N GLY A 157 -7.07 18.88 2.61
CA GLY A 157 -6.37 17.69 3.06
C GLY A 157 -5.27 17.27 2.11
N PHE A 158 -4.98 15.98 2.13
CA PHE A 158 -3.85 15.40 1.43
C PHE A 158 -4.28 14.10 0.74
N SER A 159 -3.92 13.96 -0.52
CA SER A 159 -4.00 12.69 -1.21
C SER A 159 -2.72 12.42 -1.97
N ALA A 160 -2.35 11.15 -2.09
CA ALA A 160 -1.18 10.72 -2.83
C ALA A 160 -1.53 9.51 -3.69
N SER A 161 -1.00 9.49 -4.90
CA SER A 161 -1.10 8.36 -5.81
C SER A 161 0.31 8.01 -6.30
N SER A 162 0.62 6.73 -6.31
CA SER A 162 1.92 6.23 -6.76
C SER A 162 1.74 5.13 -7.78
N SER A 163 2.59 5.12 -8.79
CA SER A 163 2.64 4.06 -9.81
C SER A 163 4.09 3.63 -10.00
N PHE A 164 4.35 2.35 -9.76
CA PHE A 164 5.68 1.76 -9.82
C PHE A 164 5.70 0.60 -10.80
N SER A 165 6.86 0.41 -11.43
CA SER A 165 7.15 -0.70 -12.33
C SER A 165 8.37 -1.46 -11.84
N LEU A 166 8.34 -2.80 -11.91
CA LEU A 166 9.53 -3.61 -11.63
C LEU A 166 10.57 -3.42 -12.73
N SER A 167 11.72 -2.85 -12.36
CA SER A 167 12.89 -2.72 -13.24
C SER A 167 13.77 -3.96 -13.23
N GLU A 168 13.75 -4.72 -12.13
CA GLU A 168 14.53 -5.94 -11.94
C GLU A 168 13.69 -6.94 -11.14
N SER A 169 13.57 -8.19 -11.60
CA SER A 169 12.87 -9.26 -10.88
C SER A 169 13.83 -10.11 -10.05
N ALA A 170 13.38 -10.57 -8.90
CA ALA A 170 14.13 -11.54 -8.11
C ALA A 170 14.15 -12.91 -8.79
N THR A 171 15.20 -13.69 -8.55
CA THR A 171 15.40 -15.04 -9.10
C THR A 171 14.55 -16.12 -8.41
N ILE A 172 14.04 -15.83 -7.22
CA ILE A 172 13.13 -16.68 -6.43
C ILE A 172 11.82 -15.94 -6.19
N GLY A 173 10.73 -16.69 -6.00
CA GLY A 173 9.40 -16.12 -5.78
C GLY A 173 8.78 -15.57 -7.07
N VAL A 174 9.27 -16.00 -8.23
CA VAL A 174 8.89 -15.49 -9.56
C VAL A 174 7.43 -15.81 -9.84
N SER A 175 6.71 -14.85 -10.44
CA SER A 175 5.29 -14.98 -10.80
C SER A 175 4.35 -15.21 -9.61
N GLN A 176 4.82 -14.96 -8.38
CA GLN A 176 4.00 -15.00 -7.17
C GLN A 176 3.71 -13.58 -6.70
N SER A 177 2.52 -13.37 -6.12
CA SER A 177 2.09 -12.09 -5.55
C SER A 177 2.26 -12.08 -4.04
N TYR A 178 2.84 -11.00 -3.53
CA TYR A 178 3.12 -10.81 -2.11
C TYR A 178 2.48 -9.51 -1.64
N MET A 179 1.97 -9.49 -0.41
CA MET A 179 1.48 -8.25 0.21
C MET A 179 2.60 -7.64 1.04
N THR A 180 2.72 -6.33 0.99
CA THR A 180 3.70 -5.58 1.79
C THR A 180 3.24 -4.15 1.98
N MET A 181 3.84 -3.47 2.94
CA MET A 181 3.58 -2.07 3.22
C MET A 181 4.68 -1.22 2.61
N LEU A 182 4.32 -0.30 1.73
CA LEU A 182 5.21 0.74 1.25
C LEU A 182 5.15 1.91 2.22
N ASN A 183 6.31 2.35 2.69
CA ASN A 183 6.45 3.55 3.51
C ASN A 183 7.03 4.67 2.65
N PHE A 184 6.31 5.77 2.56
CA PHE A 184 6.68 6.98 1.85
C PHE A 184 7.12 8.01 2.90
N PRO A 185 8.41 8.40 2.94
CA PRO A 185 8.88 9.40 3.89
C PRO A 185 8.40 10.81 3.50
N GLU A 186 8.45 11.75 4.45
CA GLU A 186 8.14 13.15 4.19
C GLU A 186 9.10 13.75 3.14
N VAL A 187 8.57 14.59 2.24
CA VAL A 187 9.38 15.32 1.24
C VAL A 187 9.10 16.83 1.31
N ALA A 188 10.14 17.59 1.65
CA ALA A 188 10.19 19.05 1.55
C ALA A 188 8.96 19.78 2.14
N SER A 189 8.40 19.31 3.27
CA SER A 189 7.18 19.83 3.92
C SER A 189 5.91 19.85 3.05
N THR A 190 5.96 19.26 1.85
CA THR A 190 4.84 19.22 0.87
C THR A 190 4.16 17.86 0.82
N MET A 191 4.90 16.79 1.11
CA MET A 191 4.36 15.44 1.23
C MET A 191 4.54 14.97 2.66
N GLN A 192 3.43 14.66 3.35
CA GLN A 192 3.47 14.03 4.67
C GLN A 192 3.97 12.58 4.54
N ASP A 193 4.50 12.01 5.62
CA ASP A 193 4.82 10.60 5.64
C ASP A 193 3.53 9.76 5.65
N PHE A 194 3.49 8.72 4.83
CA PHE A 194 2.34 7.83 4.79
C PHE A 194 2.75 6.40 4.45
N ALA A 195 1.89 5.45 4.77
CA ALA A 195 2.11 4.03 4.50
C ALA A 195 0.90 3.41 3.80
N THR A 196 1.16 2.53 2.84
CA THR A 196 0.10 1.88 2.07
C THR A 196 0.40 0.41 1.85
N SER A 197 -0.61 -0.44 1.99
CA SER A 197 -0.50 -1.85 1.63
C SER A 197 -0.65 -2.04 0.13
N VAL A 198 0.22 -2.84 -0.46
CA VAL A 198 0.21 -3.15 -1.89
C VAL A 198 0.45 -4.64 -2.13
N SER A 199 -0.11 -5.16 -3.21
CA SER A 199 0.20 -6.49 -3.72
C SER A 199 1.21 -6.37 -4.88
N ILE A 200 2.38 -6.97 -4.73
CA ILE A 200 3.46 -6.93 -5.72
C ILE A 200 3.67 -8.32 -6.28
N THR A 201 3.60 -8.46 -7.60
CA THR A 201 3.95 -9.68 -8.31
C THR A 201 5.40 -9.60 -8.77
N ASN A 202 6.23 -10.60 -8.44
CA ASN A 202 7.62 -10.64 -8.89
C ASN A 202 7.70 -11.05 -10.37
N TYR A 203 7.44 -10.10 -11.27
CA TYR A 203 7.52 -10.26 -12.72
C TYR A 203 7.90 -8.92 -13.38
N VAL A 204 8.88 -8.93 -14.28
CA VAL A 204 9.34 -7.72 -14.97
C VAL A 204 8.21 -7.15 -15.84
N SER A 205 8.07 -5.83 -15.87
CA SER A 205 7.01 -5.10 -16.58
C SER A 205 5.62 -5.17 -15.95
N GLU A 206 5.46 -5.79 -14.77
CA GLU A 206 4.28 -5.55 -13.95
C GLU A 206 4.37 -4.15 -13.32
N TYR A 207 3.21 -3.49 -13.25
CA TYR A 207 3.06 -2.25 -12.51
C TYR A 207 2.13 -2.46 -11.34
N PHE A 208 2.37 -1.71 -10.27
CA PHE A 208 1.45 -1.64 -9.15
C PHE A 208 1.19 -0.19 -8.79
N THR A 209 -0.04 0.06 -8.37
CA THR A 209 -0.47 1.38 -7.93
C THR A 209 -0.77 1.37 -6.46
N SER A 210 -0.50 2.49 -5.81
CA SER A 210 -0.91 2.75 -4.45
C SER A 210 -1.60 4.10 -4.36
N SER A 211 -2.58 4.22 -3.48
CA SER A 211 -3.30 5.47 -3.22
C SER A 211 -3.50 5.67 -1.73
N TYR A 212 -3.35 6.91 -1.30
CA TYR A 212 -3.65 7.41 0.04
C TYR A 212 -4.55 8.63 -0.11
N ASP A 213 -5.58 8.74 0.71
CA ASP A 213 -6.54 9.84 0.63
C ASP A 213 -7.06 10.19 2.03
N GLU A 214 -6.72 11.39 2.48
CA GLU A 214 -7.22 12.05 3.69
C GLU A 214 -7.75 13.44 3.32
N MET A 215 -8.54 13.50 2.24
CA MET A 215 -9.32 14.68 1.88
C MET A 215 -10.61 14.75 2.70
N GLU A 216 -10.89 15.92 3.24
CA GLU A 216 -12.11 16.23 4.00
C GLU A 216 -12.79 17.47 3.42
N THR A 217 -14.12 17.46 3.39
CA THR A 217 -14.90 18.65 3.01
C THR A 217 -15.24 19.45 4.24
N VAL A 218 -14.81 20.70 4.27
CA VAL A 218 -15.13 21.67 5.32
C VAL A 218 -16.08 22.72 4.76
N THR A 219 -17.06 23.13 5.57
CA THR A 219 -17.99 24.19 5.20
C THR A 219 -17.58 25.49 5.89
N LEU A 220 -17.29 26.51 5.09
CA LEU A 220 -16.99 27.86 5.53
C LEU A 220 -18.27 28.70 5.50
N LEU A 221 -18.59 29.34 6.61
CA LEU A 221 -19.66 30.33 6.68
C LEU A 221 -19.03 31.72 6.56
N VAL A 222 -19.37 32.43 5.49
CA VAL A 222 -18.87 33.78 5.20
C VAL A 222 -20.04 34.75 5.35
N ALA A 223 -19.96 35.65 6.32
CA ALA A 223 -20.91 36.76 6.43
C ALA A 223 -20.61 37.78 5.32
N VAL A 224 -21.64 38.15 4.56
CA VAL A 224 -21.53 39.07 3.42
C VAL A 224 -22.52 40.20 3.62
N SER A 225 -22.01 41.43 3.56
CA SER A 225 -22.84 42.63 3.63
C SER A 225 -23.42 42.95 2.25
N ASP A 226 -24.54 43.68 2.21
CA ASP A 226 -25.13 44.14 0.97
C ASP A 226 -24.10 44.93 0.12
N GLY A 227 -24.16 44.75 -1.20
CA GLY A 227 -23.25 45.37 -2.15
C GLY A 227 -21.82 44.83 -2.13
N HIS A 228 -21.53 43.75 -1.38
CA HIS A 228 -20.19 43.17 -1.33
C HIS A 228 -20.07 41.91 -2.20
N HIS A 229 -18.96 41.83 -2.93
CA HIS A 229 -18.49 40.67 -3.66
C HIS A 229 -17.45 39.93 -2.83
N CYS A 230 -17.71 38.67 -2.50
CA CYS A 230 -16.79 37.82 -1.75
C CYS A 230 -16.14 36.78 -2.66
N SER A 231 -14.84 36.59 -2.45
CA SER A 231 -13.99 35.66 -3.19
C SER A 231 -13.27 34.77 -2.20
N VAL A 232 -13.44 33.45 -2.35
CA VAL A 232 -12.72 32.44 -1.57
C VAL A 232 -11.67 31.82 -2.46
N ILE A 233 -10.40 31.90 -2.04
CA ILE A 233 -9.27 31.32 -2.75
C ILE A 233 -8.82 30.05 -2.02
N GLU A 234 -8.84 28.93 -2.73
CA GLU A 234 -8.28 27.63 -2.32
C GLU A 234 -6.94 27.43 -3.03
N SER A 235 -5.88 27.11 -2.27
CA SER A 235 -4.56 26.81 -2.85
C SER A 235 -4.36 25.30 -2.97
N VAL A 236 -4.28 24.82 -4.21
CA VAL A 236 -4.04 23.42 -4.55
C VAL A 236 -2.59 23.26 -4.99
N THR A 237 -1.80 22.51 -4.22
CA THR A 237 -0.41 22.18 -4.58
C THR A 237 -0.32 20.74 -5.02
N THR A 238 0.16 20.52 -6.24
CA THR A 238 0.44 19.19 -6.80
C THR A 238 1.96 19.04 -6.90
N CYS A 239 2.51 18.01 -6.26
CA CYS A 239 3.92 17.69 -6.32
C CYS A 239 4.11 16.29 -6.91
N THR A 240 5.07 16.13 -7.83
CA THR A 240 5.45 14.84 -8.39
C THR A 240 6.93 14.56 -8.12
N ILE A 241 7.25 13.34 -7.68
CA ILE A 241 8.62 12.90 -7.39
C ILE A 241 8.84 11.46 -7.85
N GLU A 242 10.04 11.15 -8.31
CA GLU A 242 10.45 9.78 -8.63
C GLU A 242 10.91 9.05 -7.36
N GLY A 243 10.36 7.86 -7.15
CA GLY A 243 10.67 6.96 -6.05
C GLY A 243 11.20 5.63 -6.54
N THR A 244 12.06 5.03 -5.73
CA THR A 244 12.62 3.69 -5.93
C THR A 244 12.44 2.86 -4.67
N GLY A 245 12.38 1.54 -4.83
CA GLY A 245 12.35 0.61 -3.72
C GLY A 245 12.88 -0.76 -4.12
N GLU A 246 13.17 -1.57 -3.10
CA GLU A 246 13.74 -2.90 -3.25
C GLU A 246 12.94 -3.89 -2.40
N LEU A 247 12.48 -4.98 -3.01
CA LEU A 247 11.90 -6.13 -2.34
C LEU A 247 13.00 -7.17 -2.14
N GLN A 248 13.25 -7.51 -0.88
CA GLN A 248 14.08 -8.66 -0.54
C GLN A 248 13.21 -9.90 -0.36
N PHE A 249 13.49 -10.94 -1.13
CA PHE A 249 12.90 -12.28 -0.98
C PHE A 249 13.90 -13.16 -0.25
N ILE A 250 13.55 -13.65 0.93
CA ILE A 250 14.43 -14.44 1.81
C ILE A 250 13.90 -15.87 1.89
N ALA A 251 14.72 -16.84 1.47
CA ALA A 251 14.42 -18.24 1.64
C ALA A 251 14.71 -18.72 3.07
N SER A 252 13.84 -19.56 3.63
CA SER A 252 13.90 -20.07 5.01
C SER A 252 13.37 -21.50 5.10
N GLY A 253 13.78 -22.23 6.14
CA GLY A 253 13.27 -23.57 6.44
C GLY A 253 14.11 -24.71 5.86
N TYR A 254 13.47 -25.85 5.52
CA TYR A 254 14.16 -27.12 5.33
C TYR A 254 14.21 -27.59 3.88
N ILE A 255 15.40 -27.97 3.44
CA ILE A 255 15.63 -28.66 2.17
C ILE A 255 16.03 -30.10 2.49
N TRP A 256 15.42 -31.05 1.78
CA TRP A 256 15.66 -32.46 1.97
C TRP A 256 16.56 -33.01 0.87
N PHE A 257 17.61 -33.72 1.25
CA PHE A 257 18.45 -34.50 0.35
C PHE A 257 18.01 -35.96 0.40
N GLU A 258 17.60 -36.50 -0.75
CA GLU A 258 17.15 -37.88 -0.90
C GLU A 258 18.14 -38.65 -1.76
N TYR A 259 18.89 -39.56 -1.14
CA TYR A 259 19.88 -40.39 -1.80
C TYR A 259 19.22 -41.64 -2.40
N VAL A 260 19.76 -42.12 -3.52
CA VAL A 260 19.31 -43.37 -4.15
C VAL A 260 19.70 -44.58 -3.31
N ASP A 261 20.91 -44.56 -2.74
CA ASP A 261 21.45 -45.58 -1.84
C ASP A 261 21.56 -45.00 -0.42
N PRO A 262 21.40 -45.82 0.62
CA PRO A 262 21.47 -45.33 1.98
C PRO A 262 22.88 -44.87 2.30
N VAL A 263 23.01 -43.62 2.74
CA VAL A 263 24.26 -43.07 3.27
C VAL A 263 24.10 -42.99 4.77
N ALA A 264 25.11 -43.40 5.55
CA ALA A 264 25.07 -43.32 7.02
C ALA A 264 23.77 -43.87 7.64
N GLY A 265 23.20 -44.91 7.02
CA GLY A 265 22.01 -45.62 7.48
C GLY A 265 20.66 -45.04 7.04
N HIS A 266 20.61 -43.90 6.35
CA HIS A 266 19.36 -43.27 5.92
C HIS A 266 19.36 -42.86 4.44
N TYR A 267 18.17 -42.77 3.85
CA TYR A 267 17.99 -42.28 2.48
C TYR A 267 17.74 -40.77 2.44
N LYS A 268 17.30 -40.16 3.54
CA LYS A 268 16.76 -38.80 3.55
C LYS A 268 17.35 -38.00 4.70
N TYR A 269 17.82 -36.79 4.39
CA TYR A 269 18.46 -35.90 5.35
C TYR A 269 17.93 -34.47 5.20
N PRO A 270 17.46 -33.84 6.29
CA PRO A 270 17.06 -32.45 6.27
C PRO A 270 18.26 -31.53 6.43
N VAL A 271 18.23 -30.39 5.75
CA VAL A 271 19.17 -29.29 5.90
C VAL A 271 18.35 -28.02 6.13
N MET A 272 18.54 -27.39 7.28
CA MET A 272 17.96 -26.07 7.55
C MET A 272 18.78 -25.00 6.84
N LEU A 273 18.11 -24.17 6.03
CA LEU A 273 18.75 -23.13 5.23
C LEU A 273 19.54 -22.14 6.09
N GLU A 274 18.99 -21.75 7.24
CA GLU A 274 19.60 -20.81 8.19
C GLU A 274 20.89 -21.34 8.82
N ASP A 275 21.00 -22.65 9.04
CA ASP A 275 22.18 -23.24 9.68
C ASP A 275 23.37 -23.26 8.73
N VAL A 276 23.12 -23.49 7.44
CA VAL A 276 24.17 -23.54 6.41
C VAL A 276 24.46 -22.16 5.81
N LEU A 277 23.43 -21.32 5.70
CA LEU A 277 23.48 -19.96 5.17
C LEU A 277 23.00 -18.97 6.24
N PRO A 278 23.79 -18.73 7.30
CA PRO A 278 23.39 -17.84 8.39
C PRO A 278 23.25 -16.38 7.95
N ASP A 279 24.01 -15.98 6.94
CA ASP A 279 23.86 -14.68 6.28
C ASP A 279 22.59 -14.66 5.40
N PRO A 280 21.59 -13.80 5.72
CA PRO A 280 20.37 -13.69 4.91
C PRO A 280 20.65 -13.37 3.44
N ALA A 281 21.68 -12.58 3.12
CA ALA A 281 21.97 -12.23 1.73
C ALA A 281 22.32 -13.45 0.88
N SER A 282 22.99 -14.44 1.46
CA SER A 282 23.31 -15.72 0.80
C SER A 282 22.07 -16.57 0.47
N ARG A 283 20.93 -16.31 1.12
CA ARG A 283 19.63 -16.98 0.87
C ARG A 283 18.55 -16.00 0.39
N SER A 284 18.97 -14.84 -0.11
CA SER A 284 18.06 -13.81 -0.61
C SER A 284 18.19 -13.61 -2.12
N SER A 285 17.13 -13.06 -2.71
CA SER A 285 17.14 -12.44 -4.03
C SER A 285 16.33 -11.15 -3.97
N TYR A 286 16.59 -10.23 -4.90
CA TYR A 286 16.05 -8.87 -4.83
C TYR A 286 15.28 -8.53 -6.10
N ALA A 287 14.11 -7.89 -5.94
CA ALA A 287 13.43 -7.22 -7.03
C ALA A 287 13.48 -5.72 -6.79
N ARG A 288 13.73 -4.94 -7.84
CA ARG A 288 13.78 -3.48 -7.75
C ARG A 288 12.66 -2.88 -8.56
N PHE A 289 12.09 -1.81 -8.04
CA PHE A 289 11.05 -1.07 -8.72
C PHE A 289 11.33 0.42 -8.67
N ARG A 290 10.82 1.11 -9.67
CA ARG A 290 10.89 2.56 -9.80
C ARG A 290 9.60 3.10 -10.37
N GLY A 291 9.30 4.35 -10.05
CA GLY A 291 8.05 4.96 -10.43
C GLY A 291 7.87 6.34 -9.84
N ASN A 292 6.66 6.86 -10.00
CA ASN A 292 6.37 8.24 -9.67
C ASN A 292 5.32 8.27 -8.58
N THR A 293 5.49 9.18 -7.62
CA THR A 293 4.50 9.53 -6.62
C THR A 293 4.03 10.95 -6.90
N THR A 294 2.71 11.12 -7.05
CA THR A 294 2.06 12.41 -7.16
C THR A 294 1.24 12.64 -5.90
N ALA A 295 1.55 13.71 -5.18
CA ALA A 295 0.80 14.15 -4.02
C ALA A 295 0.05 15.46 -4.33
N ILE A 296 -1.16 15.56 -3.82
CA ILE A 296 -2.03 16.73 -3.93
C ILE A 296 -2.34 17.18 -2.51
N SER A 297 -1.94 18.40 -2.18
CA SER A 297 -2.33 19.07 -0.95
C SER A 297 -3.27 20.22 -1.28
N ARG A 298 -4.39 20.27 -0.56
CA ARG A 298 -5.34 21.39 -0.61
C ARG A 298 -5.29 22.10 0.73
N SER A 299 -4.82 23.35 0.70
CA SER A 299 -4.60 24.14 1.90
C SER A 299 -4.99 25.60 1.68
N SER A 300 -5.20 26.32 2.79
CA SER A 300 -5.50 27.76 2.85
C SER A 300 -6.81 28.18 2.20
N TYR A 301 -7.65 28.83 3.01
CA TYR A 301 -8.82 29.57 2.53
C TYR A 301 -8.66 31.03 2.91
N GLN A 302 -8.52 31.87 1.89
CA GLN A 302 -8.62 33.31 2.09
C GLN A 302 -9.96 33.76 1.52
N ALA A 303 -10.88 34.13 2.40
CA ALA A 303 -12.11 34.81 2.03
C ALA A 303 -11.85 36.32 2.02
N THR A 304 -12.04 36.95 0.87
CA THR A 304 -11.93 38.40 0.71
C THR A 304 -13.24 38.96 0.19
N CYS A 305 -13.86 39.87 0.95
CA CYS A 305 -15.08 40.55 0.55
C CYS A 305 -14.78 42.02 0.25
N LYS A 306 -15.22 42.52 -0.91
CA LYS A 306 -15.00 43.89 -1.36
C LYS A 306 -16.31 44.49 -1.82
N GLU A 307 -16.53 45.77 -1.52
CA GLU A 307 -17.69 46.52 -2.01
C GLU A 307 -17.62 46.67 -3.54
N VAL A 308 -18.74 46.50 -4.22
CA VAL A 308 -18.87 46.70 -5.66
C VAL A 308 -19.31 48.15 -5.90
N SER A 309 -18.37 48.97 -6.40
CA SER A 309 -18.59 50.37 -6.76
C SER A 309 -19.41 50.56 -8.03
#